data_AF-A0A2V5TK89-F1
#
_entry.id   AF-A0A2V5TK89-F1
#
_cell.length_a   1.000
_cell.length_b   1.000
_cell.length_c   1.000
_cell.angle_alpha   90.00
_cell.angle_beta   90.00
_cell.angle_gamma   90.00
#
_symmetry.space_group_name_H-M   'P 1'
#
loop_
_entity.id
_entity.type
_entity.pdbx_description
1 polymer ?
#
loop_
_entity_poly.entity_id
_entity_poly.type
_entity_poly.pdbx_seq_one_letter_code
_entity_poly.pdbx_strand_id
1 'polypeptide(L)'
;EIFCELAMQAGPKTIIATNTSALPIGELADSTVLPEHVIGLHFFNPVSRMKLVEVVIGKQTSDETCERTLAFARQVGKLPVIVRDSPGFLVNRVLFPYLLDAAELFESGLDADKID
;
A
#
# COMPACT_ATOMS: atom_id res chain seq x y z
N GLU A 1 2.81 -9.81 15.57
CA GLU A 1 3.78 -10.91 15.76
C GLU A 1 4.91 -10.84 14.73
N ILE A 2 4.66 -11.13 13.44
CA ILE A 2 5.68 -11.11 12.37
C ILE A 2 6.54 -9.83 12.35
N PHE A 3 5.92 -8.66 12.44
CA PHE A 3 6.62 -7.37 12.41
C PHE A 3 7.57 -7.18 13.60
N CYS A 4 7.14 -7.60 14.79
CA CYS A 4 7.96 -7.55 16.02
C CYS A 4 9.18 -8.47 15.88
N GLU A 5 8.97 -9.71 15.45
CA GLU A 5 10.05 -10.69 15.27
C GLU A 5 11.08 -10.24 14.23
N LEU A 6 10.62 -9.73 13.09
CA LEU A 6 11.49 -9.18 12.05
C LEU A 6 12.29 -7.99 12.58
N ALA A 7 11.67 -7.08 13.33
CA ALA A 7 12.37 -5.93 13.90
C ALA A 7 13.44 -6.31 14.93
N MET A 8 13.24 -7.40 15.68
CA MET A 8 14.22 -7.90 16.65
C MET A 8 15.42 -8.60 16.00
N GLN A 9 15.21 -9.24 14.84
CA GLN A 9 16.27 -10.00 14.14
C GLN A 9 16.99 -9.19 13.07
N ALA A 10 16.32 -8.20 12.49
CA ALA A 10 16.88 -7.36 11.45
C ALA A 10 17.91 -6.36 11.99
N GLY A 11 18.85 -5.96 11.14
CA GLY A 11 19.78 -4.88 11.47
C GLY A 11 19.05 -3.55 11.73
N PRO A 12 19.66 -2.63 12.50
CA PRO A 12 19.02 -1.39 12.94
C PRO A 12 18.69 -0.40 11.82
N LYS A 13 19.10 -0.68 10.56
CA LYS A 13 18.82 0.17 9.38
C LYS A 13 17.93 -0.53 8.34
N THR A 14 17.39 -1.70 8.70
CA THR A 14 16.55 -2.50 7.81
C THR A 14 15.15 -1.94 7.76
N ILE A 15 14.64 -1.73 6.55
CA ILE A 15 13.25 -1.33 6.30
C ILE A 15 12.38 -2.58 6.29
N ILE A 16 11.26 -2.53 7.01
CA ILE A 16 10.26 -3.60 7.02
C ILE A 16 9.04 -3.11 6.25
N ALA A 17 8.86 -3.65 5.04
CA ALA A 17 7.76 -3.27 4.16
C ALA A 17 6.64 -4.33 4.14
N THR A 18 5.38 -3.90 4.08
CA THR A 18 4.22 -4.78 3.89
C THR A 18 3.54 -4.55 2.53
N ASN A 19 3.08 -5.64 1.92
CA ASN A 19 2.25 -5.61 0.70
C ASN A 19 0.73 -5.65 1.02
N THR A 20 0.33 -5.40 2.27
CA THR A 20 -1.09 -5.35 2.62
C THR A 20 -1.85 -4.34 1.74
N SER A 21 -3.13 -4.61 1.46
CA SER A 21 -3.99 -3.75 0.64
C SER A 21 -4.99 -2.92 1.46
N ALA A 22 -5.08 -3.17 2.78
CA ALA A 22 -6.07 -2.52 3.65
C ALA A 22 -5.70 -2.47 5.14
N LEU A 23 -4.69 -3.21 5.61
CA LEU A 23 -4.30 -3.15 7.03
C LEU A 23 -3.57 -1.83 7.31
N PRO A 24 -3.90 -1.12 8.41
CA PRO A 24 -3.25 0.14 8.77
C PRO A 24 -1.75 -0.05 9.00
N ILE A 25 -0.94 0.76 8.32
CA ILE A 25 0.53 0.71 8.47
C ILE A 25 0.94 1.17 9.87
N GLY A 26 0.23 2.14 10.46
CA GLY A 26 0.47 2.60 11.82
C GLY A 26 0.36 1.49 12.87
N GLU A 27 -0.70 0.67 12.79
CA GLU A 27 -0.90 -0.44 13.74
C GLU A 27 0.19 -1.51 13.63
N LEU A 28 0.70 -1.74 12.42
CA LEU A 28 1.85 -2.64 12.21
C LEU A 28 3.13 -2.04 12.80
N ALA A 29 3.35 -0.74 12.63
CA ALA A 29 4.52 -0.03 13.16
C ALA A 29 4.56 -0.03 14.69
N ASP A 30 3.41 0.19 15.33
CA ASP A 30 3.25 0.18 16.80
C ASP A 30 3.64 -1.17 17.44
N SER A 31 3.64 -2.26 16.66
CA SER A 31 4.06 -3.57 17.13
C SER A 31 5.57 -3.80 17.11
N THR A 32 6.37 -2.80 16.73
CA THR A 32 7.82 -2.92 16.53
C THR A 32 8.61 -1.96 17.43
N VAL A 33 9.89 -2.26 17.63
CA VAL A 33 10.84 -1.39 18.33
C VAL A 33 11.46 -0.30 17.43
N LEU A 34 11.18 -0.34 16.12
CA LEU A 34 11.71 0.56 15.09
C LEU A 34 10.59 1.03 14.14
N PRO A 35 9.53 1.69 14.66
CA PRO A 35 8.36 2.08 13.88
C PRO A 35 8.68 3.00 12.69
N GLU A 36 9.77 3.77 12.77
CA GLU A 36 10.25 4.66 11.71
C GLU A 36 10.75 3.93 10.45
N HIS A 37 11.04 2.62 10.57
CA HIS A 37 11.47 1.76 9.48
C HIS A 37 10.34 0.92 8.88
N VAL A 38 9.11 1.08 9.36
CA VAL A 38 7.93 0.39 8.83
C VAL A 38 7.26 1.22 7.75
N ILE A 39 6.94 0.59 6.62
CA ILE A 39 6.30 1.25 5.47
C ILE A 39 5.39 0.28 4.69
N GLY A 40 4.38 0.80 4.00
CA GLY A 40 3.63 0.01 3.01
C GLY A 40 4.30 0.09 1.64
N LEU A 41 4.39 -1.05 0.96
CA LEU A 41 4.87 -1.17 -0.41
C LEU A 41 3.89 -2.06 -1.17
N HIS A 42 2.78 -1.46 -1.58
CA HIS A 42 1.63 -2.17 -2.14
C HIS A 42 1.76 -2.32 -3.66
N PHE A 43 1.95 -3.56 -4.09
CA PHE A 43 2.01 -3.97 -5.48
C PHE A 43 0.64 -4.40 -6.00
N PHE A 44 0.42 -4.18 -7.29
CA PHE A 44 -0.79 -4.61 -7.99
C PHE A 44 -0.56 -5.91 -8.76
N ASN A 45 -1.53 -6.81 -8.72
CA ASN A 45 -1.50 -8.09 -9.42
C ASN A 45 -1.88 -7.90 -10.91
N PRO A 46 -1.13 -8.45 -11.90
CA PRO A 46 0.12 -9.20 -11.77
C PRO A 46 1.36 -8.34 -11.52
N VAL A 47 2.13 -8.68 -10.48
CA VAL A 47 3.29 -7.90 -10.02
C VAL A 47 4.31 -7.68 -11.13
N SER A 48 4.53 -8.65 -12.01
CA SER A 48 5.49 -8.52 -13.12
C SER A 48 5.03 -7.56 -14.22
N ARG A 49 3.71 -7.32 -14.36
CA ARG A 49 3.12 -6.51 -15.44
C ARG A 49 2.72 -5.12 -14.98
N MET A 50 2.18 -5.01 -13.77
CA MET A 50 1.71 -3.73 -13.24
C MET A 50 2.91 -2.84 -12.92
N LYS A 51 2.87 -1.59 -13.41
CA LYS A 51 3.93 -0.61 -13.18
C LYS A 51 3.75 0.14 -11.86
N LEU A 52 2.51 0.42 -11.47
CA LEU A 52 2.19 1.18 -10.28
C LEU A 52 2.58 0.42 -9.02
N VAL A 53 3.13 1.14 -8.05
CA VAL A 53 3.31 0.68 -6.67
C VAL A 53 2.95 1.84 -5.75
N GLU A 54 2.15 1.57 -4.72
CA GLU A 54 1.86 2.56 -3.69
C GLU A 54 2.88 2.44 -2.56
N VAL A 55 3.60 3.53 -2.29
CA VAL A 55 4.49 3.68 -1.14
C VAL A 55 3.70 4.38 -0.04
N VAL A 56 3.20 3.58 0.91
CA VAL A 56 2.26 4.02 1.94
C VAL A 56 3.01 4.45 3.18
N ILE A 57 2.97 5.74 3.48
CA ILE A 57 3.62 6.32 4.67
C ILE A 57 2.69 6.24 5.89
N GLY A 58 3.17 5.58 6.94
CA GLY A 58 2.56 5.61 8.27
C GLY A 58 2.93 6.89 9.02
N LYS A 59 2.33 7.10 10.20
CA LYS A 59 2.58 8.32 11.01
C LYS A 59 4.03 8.46 11.49
N GLN A 60 4.69 7.34 11.76
CA GLN A 60 6.07 7.31 12.29
C GLN A 60 7.12 7.07 11.22
N THR A 61 6.73 6.66 10.00
CA THR A 61 7.66 6.36 8.91
C THR A 61 8.57 7.55 8.65
N SER A 62 9.89 7.34 8.69
CA SER A 62 10.85 8.41 8.44
C SER A 62 10.94 8.77 6.95
N ASP A 63 11.37 10.01 6.68
CA ASP A 63 11.63 10.47 5.31
C ASP A 63 12.71 9.60 4.64
N GLU A 64 13.75 9.17 5.38
CA GLU A 64 14.78 8.26 4.87
C GLU A 64 14.19 6.91 4.43
N THR A 65 13.30 6.31 5.24
CA THR A 65 12.62 5.07 4.89
C THR A 65 11.79 5.24 3.62
N CYS A 66 11.08 6.35 3.49
CA CYS A 66 10.31 6.70 2.31
C CYS A 66 11.21 6.81 1.07
N GLU A 67 12.28 7.60 1.14
CA GLU A 67 13.22 7.83 0.03
C GLU A 67 13.89 6.55 -0.45
N ARG A 68 14.37 5.71 0.47
CA ARG A 68 14.99 4.41 0.15
C ARG A 68 13.99 3.46 -0.50
N THR A 69 12.74 3.46 -0.04
CA THR A 69 11.67 2.64 -0.62
C THR A 69 11.29 3.11 -2.02
N LEU A 70 11.22 4.43 -2.25
CA LEU A 70 11.02 5.01 -3.58
C LEU A 70 12.15 4.64 -4.54
N ALA A 71 13.40 4.72 -4.07
CA ALA A 71 14.56 4.32 -4.85
C ALA A 71 14.52 2.84 -5.23
N PHE A 72 14.19 1.96 -4.29
CA PHE A 72 14.01 0.54 -4.54
C PHE A 72 12.92 0.27 -5.59
N ALA A 73 11.74 0.87 -5.44
CA ALA A 73 10.63 0.69 -6.38
C ALA A 73 11.04 1.09 -7.82
N ARG A 74 11.74 2.22 -7.98
CA ARG A 74 12.26 2.64 -9.29
C ARG A 74 13.32 1.67 -9.82
N GLN A 75 14.21 1.17 -8.96
CA GLN A 75 15.25 0.21 -9.34
C GLN A 75 14.67 -1.10 -9.89
N VAL A 76 13.55 -1.56 -9.34
CA VAL A 76 12.84 -2.76 -9.84
C VAL A 76 11.86 -2.46 -10.98
N GLY A 77 11.98 -1.30 -11.63
CA GLY A 77 11.22 -0.93 -12.82
C GLY A 77 9.76 -0.54 -12.55
N LYS A 78 9.44 -0.11 -11.33
CA LYS A 78 8.11 0.34 -10.93
C LYS A 78 8.01 1.86 -10.92
N LEU A 79 6.77 2.34 -10.92
CA LEU A 79 6.38 3.73 -10.82
C LEU A 79 5.75 3.94 -9.44
N PRO A 80 6.52 4.37 -8.43
CA PRO A 80 5.99 4.55 -7.10
C PRO A 80 5.18 5.85 -6.98
N VAL A 81 4.10 5.80 -6.20
CA VAL A 81 3.34 6.97 -5.74
C VAL A 81 3.32 6.99 -4.22
N ILE A 82 3.61 8.16 -3.62
CA ILE A 82 3.54 8.33 -2.17
C ILE A 82 2.08 8.53 -1.78
N VAL A 83 1.60 7.74 -0.83
CA VAL A 83 0.23 7.83 -0.31
C VAL A 83 0.24 7.77 1.21
N ARG A 84 -0.69 8.45 1.88
CA ARG A 84 -0.82 8.37 3.34
C ARG A 84 -1.62 7.13 3.73
N ASP A 85 -1.25 6.54 4.86
CA ASP A 85 -1.98 5.44 5.47
C ASP A 85 -3.45 5.82 5.69
N SER A 86 -4.34 5.10 5.02
CA SER A 86 -5.80 5.23 5.10
C SER A 86 -6.46 3.98 4.52
N PRO A 87 -7.70 3.64 4.93
CA PRO A 87 -8.38 2.46 4.39
C PRO A 87 -8.48 2.49 2.86
N GLY A 88 -7.95 1.45 2.22
CA GLY A 88 -7.89 1.30 0.76
C GLY A 88 -6.86 2.19 0.06
N PHE A 89 -5.98 2.85 0.81
CA PHE A 89 -4.94 3.75 0.31
C PHE A 89 -5.49 4.76 -0.70
N LEU A 90 -4.96 4.77 -1.93
CA LEU A 90 -5.42 5.65 -3.00
C LEU A 90 -6.28 4.89 -4.01
N VAL A 91 -5.73 3.87 -4.67
CA VAL A 91 -6.40 3.22 -5.81
C VAL A 91 -7.70 2.53 -5.38
N ASN A 92 -7.64 1.68 -4.34
CA ASN A 92 -8.85 0.97 -3.90
C ASN A 92 -9.88 1.95 -3.35
N ARG A 93 -9.43 2.98 -2.62
CA ARG A 93 -10.31 4.03 -2.08
C ARG A 93 -11.11 4.77 -3.16
N VAL A 94 -10.53 4.97 -4.34
CA VAL A 94 -11.22 5.56 -5.50
C VAL A 94 -12.05 4.53 -6.25
N LEU A 95 -11.57 3.28 -6.35
CA LEU A 95 -12.24 2.21 -7.08
C LEU A 95 -13.58 1.79 -6.44
N PHE A 96 -13.64 1.72 -5.10
CA PHE A 96 -14.86 1.24 -4.43
C PHE A 96 -16.09 2.11 -4.72
N PRO A 97 -16.06 3.44 -4.59
CA PRO A 97 -17.18 4.29 -5.00
C PRO A 97 -17.57 4.10 -6.47
N TYR A 98 -16.60 4.00 -7.38
CA TYR A 98 -16.87 3.73 -8.80
C TYR A 98 -17.63 2.42 -9.02
N LEU A 99 -17.22 1.35 -8.33
CA LEU A 99 -17.90 0.06 -8.42
C LEU A 99 -19.29 0.06 -7.76
N LEU A 100 -19.47 0.84 -6.70
CA LEU A 100 -20.78 1.01 -6.06
C LEU A 100 -21.74 1.73 -7.01
N ASP A 101 -21.32 2.81 -7.64
CA ASP A 101 -22.13 3.53 -8.64
C ASP A 101 -22.50 2.61 -9.82
N ALA A 102 -21.55 1.80 -10.30
CA ALA A 102 -21.81 0.80 -11.34
C ALA A 102 -22.85 -0.26 -10.90
N ALA A 103 -22.77 -0.71 -9.64
CA ALA A 103 -23.74 -1.65 -9.08
C ALA A 103 -25.14 -1.02 -8.97
N GLU A 104 -25.24 0.24 -8.54
CA GLU A 104 -26.51 0.97 -8.49
C GLU A 104 -27.15 1.11 -9.87
N LEU A 105 -26.35 1.43 -10.91
CA LEU A 105 -26.84 1.50 -12.29
C LEU A 105 -27.38 0.14 -12.76
N PHE A 106 -26.68 -0.94 -12.45
CA PHE A 106 -27.12 -2.29 -12.78
C PHE A 106 -28.42 -2.66 -12.06
N GLU A 107 -28.53 -2.36 -10.76
CA GLU A 107 -29.76 -2.58 -9.98
C GLU A 107 -30.95 -1.75 -10.50
N SER A 108 -30.69 -0.59 -11.09
CA SER A 108 -31.70 0.25 -11.74
C SER A 108 -32.20 -0.28 -13.10
N GLY A 109 -31.62 -1.39 -13.58
CA GLY A 109 -32.05 -2.10 -14.79
C GLY A 109 -31.23 -1.80 -16.04
N LEU A 110 -30.07 -1.15 -15.92
CA LEU A 110 -29.13 -1.03 -17.04
C LEU A 110 -28.37 -2.34 -17.25
N ASP A 111 -28.21 -2.72 -18.52
CA ASP A 111 -27.40 -3.88 -18.91
C ASP A 111 -25.92 -3.64 -18.59
N ALA A 112 -25.22 -4.66 -18.10
CA ALA A 112 -23.78 -4.57 -17.77
C ALA A 112 -22.92 -4.09 -18.96
N ASP A 113 -23.21 -4.54 -20.18
CA ASP A 113 -22.49 -4.13 -21.40
C ASP A 113 -22.58 -2.62 -21.72
N LYS A 114 -23.51 -1.89 -21.08
CA LYS A 114 -23.64 -0.43 -21.22
C LYS A 114 -22.97 0.33 -20.07
N ILE A 115 -22.65 -0.36 -18.98
CA ILE A 115 -21.99 0.19 -17.80
C ILE A 115 -20.46 0.08 -17.97
N ASP A 116 -19.99 -1.02 -18.54
CA ASP A 116 -18.58 -1.31 -18.87
C ASP A 116 -18.05 -0.47 -20.06
#